data_AF-A0A062XY19-F1
#
_entry.id   AF-A0A062XY19-F1
#
_cell.length_a   1.000
_cell.length_b   1.000
_cell.length_c   1.000
_cell.angle_alpha   90.00
_cell.angle_beta   90.00
_cell.angle_gamma   90.00
#
_symmetry.space_group_name_H-M   'P 1'
#
loop_
_entity.id
_entity.type
_entity.pdbx_description
1 polymer ?
#
loop_
_entity_poly.entity_id
_entity_poly.type
_entity_poly.pdbx_seq_one_letter_code
_entity_poly.pdbx_strand_id
1 'polypeptide(L)'
;MRILLCSVGTSWAVVPEAMQLLGSQGFDEVHVLTTASSKISPGVEQLLRYFEMHPGPRFSISRVQDFEDLRSEQDHMLFEEVLWRWLLQRAPQAAHRYICLAGGYKTISAAMQRAAALFGACEVFHVLCEPRFGPQGNREASTLEEVEQAIATNALRFVRLGPEPGWPQLRLLSAPSFPLESTLQGPVHWVRASDMRLRQHVEGVLERSRHILAAWEGISELPIPALAAWPPSHLRWLHEPLDPVQDKAWVQALPKVELHCHLGGFATHGELLHKVRQEAANPESLPPVRAIPLPPGWPIPEEPIGLERYMRLGDNNGSALLKDPGCLRAQCRLLYEALLADHVAYAEIRCSPANYASASRSPWVVLQEIRNHFQQAMEETPEDRRCHVNLLLTATREEGGDRSRIARHLALAITAAEHWKNGCRVVGVDLAGFEDRTTRAAMFATDFEPVHRVGLAVTVHAGENDDVEGIWQAVFKLSARRLGHALHLSRSPDLLRVVAERGIAVELCPYANLQIKGFPLDEEQEGSETYPLRGYLAAGVAVTLNTDNLGISQASLTDNLLLTARLCPGITRLEVLKTQVFAAQAAFANQAERKALWARLAQVPVPTDTEQKNGNDAKASHQPR
;
A
#
# COMPACT_ATOMS: atom_id res chain seq x y z
N MET A 1 -29.55 -5.13 25.48
CA MET A 1 -29.34 -6.33 26.31
C MET A 1 -28.23 -6.03 27.31
N ARG A 2 -28.34 -6.45 28.56
CA ARG A 2 -27.38 -6.17 29.64
C ARG A 2 -26.79 -7.48 30.11
N ILE A 3 -25.50 -7.66 29.87
CA ILE A 3 -24.78 -8.91 30.10
C ILE A 3 -23.71 -8.63 31.15
N LEU A 4 -23.86 -9.28 32.31
CA LEU A 4 -22.87 -9.24 33.38
C LEU A 4 -21.82 -10.32 33.12
N LEU A 5 -20.56 -9.91 32.97
CA LEU A 5 -19.40 -10.77 32.82
C LEU A 5 -18.60 -10.71 34.11
N CYS A 6 -18.50 -11.85 34.79
CA CYS A 6 -17.75 -12.00 36.04
C CYS A 6 -16.64 -13.04 35.88
N SER A 7 -15.64 -12.91 36.75
CA SER A 7 -14.68 -13.98 36.98
C SER A 7 -14.74 -14.42 38.44
N VAL A 8 -14.53 -15.71 38.71
CA VAL A 8 -14.63 -16.25 40.07
C VAL A 8 -13.37 -17.02 40.45
N GLY A 9 -12.82 -16.68 41.61
CA GLY A 9 -11.81 -17.42 42.37
C GLY A 9 -12.47 -18.14 43.54
N THR A 10 -12.02 -17.88 44.77
CA THR A 10 -12.61 -18.49 45.97
C THR A 10 -13.86 -17.78 46.49
N SER A 11 -14.06 -16.50 46.15
CA SER A 11 -15.21 -15.69 46.60
C SER A 11 -16.34 -15.73 45.57
N TRP A 12 -17.24 -16.70 45.67
CA TRP A 12 -18.36 -16.87 44.73
C TRP A 12 -19.49 -15.84 44.93
N ALA A 13 -19.67 -15.36 46.17
CA ALA A 13 -20.68 -14.38 46.59
C ALA A 13 -20.71 -13.10 45.73
N VAL A 14 -19.55 -12.73 45.20
CA VAL A 14 -19.34 -11.57 44.35
C VAL A 14 -20.24 -11.51 43.12
N VAL A 15 -20.69 -12.65 42.59
CA VAL A 15 -21.52 -12.68 41.38
C VAL A 15 -22.95 -12.22 41.70
N PRO A 16 -23.66 -12.82 42.68
CA PRO A 16 -24.90 -12.26 43.23
C PRO A 16 -24.81 -10.79 43.63
N GLU A 17 -23.71 -10.38 44.28
CA GLU A 17 -23.49 -9.01 44.71
C GLU A 17 -23.36 -8.06 43.51
N ALA A 18 -22.59 -8.44 42.48
CA ALA A 18 -22.40 -7.67 41.26
C ALA A 18 -23.70 -7.50 40.46
N MET A 19 -24.63 -8.46 40.54
CA MET A 19 -25.94 -8.34 39.90
C MET A 19 -26.77 -7.17 40.43
N GLN A 20 -26.52 -6.73 41.67
CA GLN A 20 -27.27 -5.63 42.28
C GLN A 20 -26.86 -4.25 41.76
N LEU A 21 -25.82 -4.13 40.91
CA LEU A 21 -25.33 -2.86 40.39
C LEU A 21 -26.45 -1.99 39.78
N LEU A 22 -27.36 -2.63 39.03
CA LEU A 22 -28.44 -1.95 38.31
C LEU A 22 -29.75 -1.87 39.11
N GLY A 23 -29.76 -2.37 40.36
CA GLY A 23 -30.97 -2.45 41.18
C GLY A 23 -32.13 -3.12 40.45
N SER A 24 -33.30 -2.47 40.43
CA SER A 24 -34.52 -2.99 39.81
C SER A 24 -34.43 -3.20 38.30
N GLN A 25 -33.46 -2.59 37.62
CA GLN A 25 -33.28 -2.77 36.19
C GLN A 25 -32.77 -4.19 35.86
N GLY A 26 -31.90 -4.77 36.71
CA GLY A 26 -31.37 -6.12 36.56
C GLY A 26 -30.52 -6.37 35.29
N PHE A 27 -29.99 -7.59 35.18
CA PHE A 27 -29.27 -8.10 34.01
C PHE A 27 -30.12 -9.11 33.25
N ASP A 28 -29.93 -9.20 31.93
CA ASP A 28 -30.62 -10.17 31.08
C ASP A 28 -29.84 -11.51 31.05
N GLU A 29 -28.51 -11.43 31.16
CA GLU A 29 -27.60 -12.58 31.25
C GLU A 29 -26.49 -12.35 32.26
N VAL A 30 -26.03 -13.44 32.88
CA VAL A 30 -24.86 -13.46 33.77
C VAL A 30 -23.96 -14.61 33.34
N HIS A 31 -22.72 -14.30 32.96
CA HIS A 31 -21.73 -15.30 32.59
C HIS A 31 -20.51 -15.21 33.49
N VAL A 32 -20.05 -16.37 33.95
CA VAL A 32 -18.89 -16.51 34.82
C VAL A 32 -17.79 -17.29 34.11
N LEU A 33 -16.56 -16.78 34.14
CA LEU A 33 -15.36 -17.50 33.71
C LEU A 33 -14.46 -17.81 34.92
N THR A 34 -13.96 -19.04 35.01
CA THR A 34 -13.04 -19.46 36.09
C THR A 34 -12.06 -20.55 35.62
N THR A 35 -11.09 -20.92 36.45
CA THR A 35 -10.07 -21.94 36.15
C THR A 35 -10.58 -23.36 36.45
N ALA A 36 -9.80 -24.38 36.07
CA ALA A 36 -10.12 -25.78 36.41
C ALA A 36 -9.84 -26.13 37.90
N SER A 37 -9.39 -25.18 38.73
CA SER A 37 -9.02 -25.40 40.12
C SER A 37 -10.14 -26.07 40.93
N SER A 38 -9.86 -27.24 41.51
CA SER A 38 -10.82 -27.96 42.37
C SER A 38 -11.23 -27.14 43.61
N LYS A 39 -10.39 -26.19 44.04
CA LYS A 39 -10.68 -25.27 45.15
C LYS A 39 -11.89 -24.37 44.91
N ILE A 40 -12.26 -24.16 43.64
CA ILE A 40 -13.36 -23.28 43.25
C ILE A 40 -14.68 -24.06 43.13
N SER A 41 -14.62 -25.39 43.00
CA SER A 41 -15.81 -26.23 42.82
C SER A 41 -16.92 -26.02 43.87
N PRO A 42 -16.63 -25.86 45.19
CA PRO A 42 -17.67 -25.55 46.17
C PRO A 42 -18.38 -24.22 45.89
N GLY A 43 -17.64 -23.20 45.42
CA GLY A 43 -18.22 -21.91 45.03
C GLY A 43 -19.09 -22.01 43.77
N VAL A 44 -18.71 -22.87 42.82
CA VAL A 44 -19.52 -23.16 41.62
C VAL A 44 -20.86 -23.80 42.02
N GLU A 45 -20.85 -24.77 42.93
CA GLU A 45 -22.07 -25.40 43.43
C GLU A 45 -23.01 -24.40 44.12
N GLN A 46 -22.45 -23.48 44.92
CA GLN A 46 -23.24 -22.42 45.56
C GLN A 46 -23.83 -21.44 44.55
N LEU A 47 -23.10 -21.06 43.50
CA LEU A 47 -23.63 -20.23 42.41
C LEU A 47 -24.80 -20.92 41.69
N LEU A 48 -24.66 -22.21 41.37
CA LEU A 48 -25.72 -22.97 40.72
C LEU A 48 -26.98 -22.99 41.60
N ARG A 49 -26.84 -23.28 42.89
CA ARG A 49 -27.97 -23.23 43.85
C ARG A 49 -28.59 -21.84 43.95
N TYR A 50 -27.77 -20.77 43.96
CA TYR A 50 -28.27 -19.40 43.99
C TYR A 50 -29.18 -19.10 42.79
N PHE A 51 -28.73 -19.44 41.58
CA PHE A 51 -29.50 -19.22 40.34
C PHE A 51 -30.69 -20.17 40.16
N GLU A 52 -30.68 -21.34 40.80
CA GLU A 52 -31.87 -22.20 40.91
C GLU A 52 -32.96 -21.55 41.79
N MET A 53 -32.57 -20.89 42.89
CA MET A 53 -33.51 -20.22 43.80
C MET A 53 -33.95 -18.83 43.32
N HIS A 54 -33.14 -18.17 42.49
CA HIS A 54 -33.38 -16.82 41.97
C HIS A 54 -33.49 -16.81 40.44
N PRO A 55 -34.56 -17.39 39.86
CA PRO A 55 -34.75 -17.40 38.43
C PRO A 55 -34.94 -15.96 37.91
N GLY A 56 -34.17 -15.57 36.91
CA GLY A 56 -34.22 -14.22 36.34
C GLY A 56 -33.35 -14.10 35.10
N PRO A 57 -32.05 -13.77 35.23
CA PRO A 57 -31.13 -13.75 34.10
C PRO A 57 -30.79 -15.17 33.62
N ARG A 58 -30.45 -15.31 32.34
CA ARG A 58 -29.82 -16.55 31.87
C ARG A 58 -28.41 -16.64 32.45
N PHE A 59 -28.12 -17.75 33.13
CA PHE A 59 -26.84 -17.97 33.79
C PHE A 59 -26.01 -19.02 33.04
N SER A 60 -24.70 -18.81 32.95
CA SER A 60 -23.77 -19.87 32.56
C SER A 60 -22.42 -19.71 33.26
N ILE A 61 -21.79 -20.84 33.59
CA ILE A 61 -20.41 -20.87 34.06
C ILE A 61 -19.50 -21.60 33.07
N SER A 62 -18.34 -21.02 32.81
CA SER A 62 -17.30 -21.55 31.92
C SER A 62 -16.01 -21.78 32.71
N ARG A 63 -15.42 -22.98 32.57
CA ARG A 63 -14.14 -23.37 33.19
C ARG A 63 -13.08 -23.59 32.13
N VAL A 64 -11.93 -22.96 32.30
CA VAL A 64 -10.80 -23.15 31.39
C VAL A 64 -10.17 -24.52 31.62
N GLN A 65 -10.05 -25.34 30.58
CA GLN A 65 -9.66 -26.75 30.69
C GLN A 65 -8.14 -26.99 30.79
N ASP A 66 -7.31 -26.12 30.19
CA ASP A 66 -5.90 -26.43 29.91
C ASP A 66 -4.97 -26.33 31.14
N PHE A 67 -5.42 -25.72 32.23
CA PHE A 67 -4.65 -25.59 33.46
C PHE A 67 -5.55 -25.50 34.71
N GLU A 68 -5.04 -25.94 35.87
CA GLU A 68 -5.79 -25.91 37.13
C GLU A 68 -5.81 -24.52 37.79
N ASP A 69 -4.65 -23.90 37.98
CA ASP A 69 -4.51 -22.60 38.64
C ASP A 69 -3.46 -21.76 37.89
N LEU A 70 -3.53 -20.43 38.02
CA LEU A 70 -2.57 -19.51 37.38
C LEU A 70 -1.22 -19.55 38.12
N ARG A 71 -0.30 -20.44 37.72
CA ARG A 71 1.00 -20.64 38.38
C ARG A 71 2.20 -20.18 37.56
N SER A 72 2.01 -19.98 36.26
CA SER A 72 3.04 -19.54 35.33
C SER A 72 2.55 -18.43 34.41
N GLU A 73 3.48 -17.78 33.71
CA GLU A 73 3.17 -16.84 32.64
C GLU A 73 2.36 -17.52 31.51
N GLN A 74 2.68 -18.77 31.18
CA GLN A 74 1.95 -19.54 30.18
C GLN A 74 0.48 -19.75 30.56
N ASP A 75 0.20 -20.08 31.82
CA ASP A 75 -1.18 -20.23 32.31
C ASP A 75 -1.96 -18.92 32.18
N HIS A 76 -1.30 -17.79 32.50
CA HIS A 76 -1.90 -16.47 32.34
C HIS A 76 -2.17 -16.14 30.88
N MET A 77 -1.24 -16.47 29.97
CA MET A 77 -1.41 -16.25 28.54
C MET A 77 -2.60 -17.04 27.98
N LEU A 78 -2.72 -18.32 28.36
CA LEU A 78 -3.83 -19.20 27.99
C LEU A 78 -5.16 -18.70 28.55
N PHE A 79 -5.18 -18.25 29.81
CA PHE A 79 -6.38 -17.70 30.42
C PHE A 79 -6.87 -16.44 29.71
N GLU A 80 -5.98 -15.49 29.42
CA GLU A 80 -6.32 -14.26 28.69
C GLU A 80 -6.85 -14.59 27.28
N GLU A 81 -6.22 -15.53 26.57
CA GLU A 81 -6.69 -15.98 25.24
C GLU A 81 -8.13 -16.51 25.32
N VAL A 82 -8.40 -17.40 26.28
CA VAL A 82 -9.75 -17.95 26.50
C VAL A 82 -10.73 -16.86 26.92
N LEU A 83 -10.32 -15.96 27.83
CA LEU A 83 -11.14 -14.84 28.30
C LEU A 83 -11.57 -13.93 27.14
N TRP A 84 -10.64 -13.60 26.25
CA TRP A 84 -10.93 -12.72 25.13
C TRP A 84 -11.89 -13.38 24.13
N ARG A 85 -11.67 -14.65 23.78
CA ARG A 85 -12.61 -15.40 22.92
C ARG A 85 -13.97 -15.59 23.57
N TRP A 86 -13.99 -15.87 24.87
CA TRP A 86 -15.20 -16.01 25.66
C TRP A 86 -16.03 -14.72 25.69
N LEU A 87 -15.36 -13.57 25.86
CA LEU A 87 -16.01 -12.26 25.82
C LEU A 87 -16.61 -11.99 24.42
N LEU A 88 -15.88 -12.30 23.34
CA LEU A 88 -16.40 -12.16 21.97
C LEU A 88 -17.59 -13.08 21.70
N GLN A 89 -17.60 -14.28 22.28
CA GLN A 89 -18.68 -15.27 22.10
C GLN A 89 -19.93 -14.94 22.93
N ARG A 90 -19.76 -14.58 24.21
CA ARG A 90 -20.88 -14.35 25.14
C ARG A 90 -21.47 -12.95 25.02
N ALA A 91 -20.65 -11.95 24.74
CA ALA A 91 -21.09 -10.57 24.62
C ALA A 91 -20.42 -9.90 23.42
N PRO A 92 -20.85 -10.18 22.18
CA PRO A 92 -20.17 -9.65 20.99
C PRO A 92 -20.22 -8.11 20.89
N GLN A 93 -21.21 -7.46 21.50
CA GLN A 93 -21.36 -6.00 21.47
C GLN A 93 -20.87 -5.35 22.76
N ALA A 94 -19.90 -4.44 22.66
CA ALA A 94 -19.33 -3.74 23.82
C ALA A 94 -20.38 -2.99 24.65
N ALA A 95 -21.38 -2.40 24.00
CA ALA A 95 -22.49 -1.68 24.65
C ALA A 95 -23.36 -2.55 25.56
N HIS A 96 -23.26 -3.88 25.47
CA HIS A 96 -23.99 -4.81 26.32
C HIS A 96 -23.18 -5.33 27.50
N ARG A 97 -21.86 -5.08 27.53
CA ARG A 97 -20.95 -5.68 28.52
C ARG A 97 -20.89 -4.86 29.80
N TYR A 98 -21.20 -5.51 30.92
CA TYR A 98 -20.92 -5.03 32.25
C TYR A 98 -19.86 -5.95 32.86
N ILE A 99 -18.68 -5.42 33.14
CA ILE A 99 -17.54 -6.23 33.57
C ILE A 99 -17.28 -5.98 35.04
N CYS A 100 -17.46 -7.02 35.85
CA CYS A 100 -17.11 -7.00 37.26
C CYS A 100 -15.65 -7.43 37.45
N LEU A 101 -14.85 -6.59 38.09
CA LEU A 101 -13.45 -6.86 38.41
C LEU A 101 -13.26 -7.61 39.73
N ALA A 102 -14.33 -7.74 40.53
CA ALA A 102 -14.28 -8.45 41.80
C ALA A 102 -14.39 -9.97 41.58
N GLY A 103 -13.88 -10.75 42.53
CA GLY A 103 -14.15 -12.19 42.61
C GLY A 103 -13.02 -13.12 42.21
N GLY A 104 -12.14 -12.69 41.30
CA GLY A 104 -10.96 -13.46 40.89
C GLY A 104 -9.74 -13.23 41.77
N TYR A 105 -8.68 -14.03 41.56
CA TYR A 105 -7.34 -13.63 42.01
C TYR A 105 -6.96 -12.29 41.36
N LYS A 106 -6.05 -11.52 41.99
CA LYS A 106 -5.60 -10.21 41.46
C LYS A 106 -5.20 -10.27 39.97
N THR A 107 -4.59 -11.37 39.54
CA THR A 107 -4.21 -11.64 38.15
C THR A 107 -5.39 -11.80 37.20
N ILE A 108 -6.48 -12.43 37.65
CA ILE A 108 -7.72 -12.59 36.87
C ILE A 108 -8.46 -11.25 36.77
N SER A 109 -8.55 -10.49 37.87
CA SER A 109 -9.14 -9.15 37.85
C SER A 109 -8.40 -8.22 36.89
N ALA A 110 -7.06 -8.28 36.86
CA ALA A 110 -6.25 -7.55 35.89
C ALA A 110 -6.53 -7.98 34.43
N ALA A 111 -6.67 -9.28 34.17
CA ALA A 111 -7.04 -9.81 32.85
C ALA A 111 -8.43 -9.32 32.40
N MET A 112 -9.41 -9.30 33.31
CA MET A 112 -10.75 -8.76 33.07
C MET A 112 -10.72 -7.28 32.72
N GLN A 113 -9.96 -6.48 33.49
CA GLN A 113 -9.79 -5.05 33.21
C GLN A 113 -9.10 -4.81 31.87
N ARG A 114 -8.06 -5.57 31.55
CA ARG A 114 -7.38 -5.48 30.25
C ARG A 114 -8.31 -5.87 29.10
N ALA A 115 -9.14 -6.90 29.27
CA ALA A 115 -10.14 -7.27 28.28
C ALA A 115 -11.18 -6.15 28.07
N ALA A 116 -11.61 -5.47 29.14
CA ALA A 116 -12.48 -4.30 29.04
C ALA A 116 -11.82 -3.17 28.26
N ALA A 117 -10.56 -2.83 28.56
CA ALA A 117 -9.83 -1.78 27.86
C ALA A 117 -9.61 -2.10 26.38
N LEU A 118 -9.32 -3.36 26.03
CA LEU A 118 -9.07 -3.80 24.66
C LEU A 118 -10.35 -3.90 23.82
N PHE A 119 -11.39 -4.56 24.34
CA PHE A 119 -12.58 -4.90 23.57
C PHE A 119 -13.75 -3.95 23.83
N GLY A 120 -13.69 -3.16 24.90
CA GLY A 120 -14.71 -2.21 25.33
C GLY A 120 -15.75 -2.84 26.25
N ALA A 121 -16.36 -1.99 27.08
CA ALA A 121 -17.46 -2.33 27.98
C ALA A 121 -18.36 -1.11 28.22
N CYS A 122 -19.66 -1.36 28.44
CA CYS A 122 -20.62 -0.33 28.83
C CYS A 122 -20.35 0.19 30.23
N GLU A 123 -19.90 -0.68 31.12
CA GLU A 123 -19.50 -0.34 32.49
C GLU A 123 -18.47 -1.34 32.99
N VAL A 124 -17.42 -0.83 33.63
CA VAL A 124 -16.44 -1.61 34.38
C VAL A 124 -16.54 -1.21 35.84
N PHE A 125 -16.68 -2.17 36.74
CA PHE A 125 -16.91 -1.86 38.14
C PHE A 125 -16.34 -2.93 39.07
N HIS A 126 -16.22 -2.56 40.34
CA HIS A 126 -15.89 -3.45 41.43
C HIS A 126 -17.03 -3.40 42.47
N VAL A 127 -17.34 -4.54 43.09
CA VAL A 127 -18.30 -4.61 44.21
C VAL A 127 -17.57 -4.90 45.51
N LEU A 128 -18.02 -4.27 46.59
CA LEU A 128 -17.53 -4.45 47.95
C LEU A 128 -18.73 -4.67 48.86
N CYS A 129 -18.64 -5.64 49.76
CA CYS A 129 -19.65 -5.86 50.78
C CYS A 129 -19.18 -5.33 52.15
N GLU A 130 -19.93 -4.38 52.73
CA GLU A 130 -19.69 -3.79 54.05
C GLU A 130 -21.00 -3.62 54.85
N PRO A 131 -21.10 -4.13 56.10
CA PRO A 131 -20.03 -4.71 56.92
C PRO A 131 -19.63 -6.13 56.50
N ARG A 132 -18.43 -6.55 56.91
CA ARG A 132 -17.90 -7.90 56.70
C ARG A 132 -18.54 -8.89 57.69
N PHE A 133 -18.62 -10.15 57.30
CA PHE A 133 -19.24 -11.25 58.05
C PHE A 133 -18.25 -12.00 58.95
N GLY A 134 -18.79 -12.87 59.80
CA GLY A 134 -18.06 -13.72 60.73
C GLY A 134 -17.80 -13.09 62.11
N PRO A 135 -17.27 -13.87 63.08
CA PRO A 135 -17.14 -13.46 64.49
C PRO A 135 -16.26 -12.23 64.71
N GLN A 136 -15.31 -11.99 63.80
CA GLN A 136 -14.39 -10.85 63.84
C GLN A 136 -14.75 -9.76 62.81
N GLY A 137 -15.83 -9.92 62.04
CA GLY A 137 -16.23 -8.96 61.00
C GLY A 137 -15.13 -8.70 59.98
N ASN A 138 -14.46 -9.74 59.49
CA ASN A 138 -13.33 -9.63 58.56
C ASN A 138 -13.41 -10.56 57.34
N ARG A 139 -14.54 -11.27 57.16
CA ARG A 139 -14.76 -12.19 56.03
C ARG A 139 -15.82 -11.64 55.06
N GLU A 140 -15.68 -11.94 53.77
CA GLU A 140 -16.78 -11.75 52.80
C GLU A 140 -17.92 -12.71 53.07
N ALA A 141 -19.11 -12.44 52.54
CA ALA A 141 -20.19 -13.42 52.59
C ALA A 141 -19.71 -14.75 51.96
N SER A 142 -19.95 -15.87 52.63
CA SER A 142 -19.57 -17.20 52.14
C SER A 142 -20.71 -18.20 52.13
N THR A 143 -21.84 -17.90 52.77
CA THR A 143 -23.08 -18.68 52.71
C THR A 143 -24.16 -17.93 51.95
N LEU A 144 -25.16 -18.65 51.47
CA LEU A 144 -26.31 -18.07 50.77
C LEU A 144 -27.04 -17.06 51.64
N GLU A 145 -27.25 -17.37 52.91
CA GLU A 145 -27.94 -16.48 53.86
C GLU A 145 -27.15 -15.18 54.09
N GLU A 146 -25.82 -15.26 54.17
CA GLU A 146 -24.97 -14.07 54.31
C GLU A 146 -25.05 -13.19 53.06
N VAL A 147 -25.08 -13.79 51.86
CA VAL A 147 -25.23 -13.06 50.58
C VAL A 147 -26.60 -12.38 50.50
N GLU A 148 -27.68 -13.09 50.82
CA GLU A 148 -29.04 -12.54 50.83
C GLU A 148 -29.19 -11.43 51.88
N GLN A 149 -28.59 -11.61 53.06
CA GLN A 149 -28.54 -10.59 54.10
C GLN A 149 -27.78 -9.34 53.62
N ALA A 150 -26.63 -9.50 52.97
CA ALA A 150 -25.85 -8.39 52.42
C ALA A 150 -26.67 -7.57 51.42
N ILE A 151 -27.38 -8.26 50.52
CA ILE A 151 -28.26 -7.64 49.53
C ILE A 151 -29.42 -6.91 50.22
N ALA A 152 -30.12 -7.58 51.14
CA ALA A 152 -31.30 -7.04 51.82
C ALA A 152 -31.00 -5.83 52.72
N THR A 153 -29.81 -5.81 53.34
CA THR A 153 -29.39 -4.72 54.26
C THR A 153 -28.68 -3.56 53.55
N ASN A 154 -28.63 -3.58 52.21
CA ASN A 154 -27.95 -2.57 51.40
C ASN A 154 -26.46 -2.37 51.80
N ALA A 155 -25.80 -3.50 52.14
CA ALA A 155 -24.40 -3.57 52.53
C ALA A 155 -23.43 -3.43 51.32
N LEU A 156 -23.96 -3.45 50.10
CA LEU A 156 -23.14 -3.41 48.89
C LEU A 156 -22.71 -1.99 48.55
N ARG A 157 -21.45 -1.85 48.14
CA ARG A 157 -20.85 -0.63 47.62
C ARG A 157 -20.23 -0.94 46.26
N PHE A 158 -20.47 -0.05 45.29
CA PHE A 158 -19.96 -0.20 43.94
C PHE A 158 -18.96 0.89 43.62
N VAL A 159 -17.77 0.48 43.22
CA VAL A 159 -16.76 1.37 42.63
C VAL A 159 -16.89 1.26 41.12
N ARG A 160 -17.53 2.26 40.50
CA ARG A 160 -17.71 2.32 39.04
C ARG A 160 -16.50 3.00 38.41
N LEU A 161 -15.79 2.28 37.55
CA LEU A 161 -14.68 2.82 36.76
C LEU A 161 -15.20 3.51 35.50
N GLY A 162 -16.43 3.21 35.07
CA GLY A 162 -17.09 3.83 33.94
C GLY A 162 -17.02 2.97 32.66
N PRO A 163 -17.54 3.52 31.54
CA PRO A 163 -17.49 2.87 30.25
C PRO A 163 -16.05 2.80 29.70
N GLU A 164 -15.71 1.68 29.07
CA GLU A 164 -14.47 1.50 28.32
C GLU A 164 -14.78 1.48 26.81
N PRO A 165 -14.23 2.40 26.00
CA PRO A 165 -14.57 2.50 24.58
C PRO A 165 -14.01 1.36 23.72
N GLY A 166 -13.05 0.60 24.26
CA GLY A 166 -12.30 -0.41 23.51
C GLY A 166 -11.38 0.19 22.45
N TRP A 167 -10.41 -0.61 21.99
CA TRP A 167 -9.53 -0.22 20.90
C TRP A 167 -10.29 -0.27 19.56
N PRO A 168 -10.33 0.83 18.80
CA PRO A 168 -11.07 0.88 17.53
C PRO A 168 -10.71 -0.25 16.56
N GLN A 169 -9.43 -0.63 16.50
CA GLN A 169 -8.90 -1.68 15.62
C GLN A 169 -9.40 -3.08 15.98
N LEU A 170 -9.86 -3.30 17.22
CA LEU A 170 -10.35 -4.58 17.72
C LEU A 170 -11.89 -4.69 17.70
N ARG A 171 -12.60 -3.60 17.35
CA ARG A 171 -14.08 -3.56 17.41
C ARG A 171 -14.77 -4.49 16.41
N LEU A 172 -14.12 -4.80 15.28
CA LEU A 172 -14.68 -5.66 14.24
C LEU A 172 -14.37 -7.15 14.46
N LEU A 173 -13.66 -7.49 15.52
CA LEU A 173 -13.38 -8.89 15.83
C LEU A 173 -14.66 -9.61 16.22
N SER A 174 -14.79 -10.84 15.74
CA SER A 174 -15.99 -11.65 15.94
C SER A 174 -15.62 -13.05 16.41
N ALA A 175 -16.50 -13.68 17.19
CA ALA A 175 -16.29 -15.04 17.69
C ALA A 175 -16.02 -16.09 16.59
N PRO A 176 -16.67 -16.04 15.40
CA PRO A 176 -16.36 -16.98 14.32
C PRO A 176 -14.91 -16.90 13.80
N SER A 177 -14.27 -15.72 13.88
CA SER A 177 -12.87 -15.55 13.46
C SER A 177 -11.87 -16.14 14.46
N PHE A 178 -12.27 -16.28 15.73
CA PHE A 178 -11.47 -16.79 16.83
C PHE A 178 -12.30 -17.73 17.70
N PRO A 179 -12.61 -18.94 17.20
CA PRO A 179 -13.55 -19.84 17.86
C PRO A 179 -13.06 -20.29 19.23
N LEU A 180 -13.98 -20.38 20.18
CA LEU A 180 -13.76 -20.98 21.49
C LEU A 180 -14.39 -22.36 21.51
N GLU A 181 -13.60 -23.40 21.77
CA GLU A 181 -14.11 -24.74 21.95
C GLU A 181 -14.85 -24.83 23.29
N SER A 182 -16.01 -25.46 23.31
CA SER A 182 -16.84 -25.58 24.51
C SER A 182 -17.49 -26.96 24.57
N THR A 183 -17.24 -27.69 25.66
CA THR A 183 -17.90 -28.96 25.98
C THR A 183 -18.76 -28.82 27.22
N LEU A 184 -20.03 -29.19 27.16
CA LEU A 184 -20.92 -29.14 28.33
C LEU A 184 -20.74 -30.40 29.18
N GLN A 185 -20.48 -30.25 30.47
CA GLN A 185 -20.47 -31.35 31.46
C GLN A 185 -21.37 -30.97 32.65
N GLY A 186 -22.55 -31.59 32.72
CA GLY A 186 -23.60 -31.14 33.63
C GLY A 186 -24.00 -29.68 33.33
N PRO A 187 -24.09 -28.78 34.33
CA PRO A 187 -24.41 -27.37 34.11
C PRO A 187 -23.19 -26.49 33.76
N VAL A 188 -22.00 -27.08 33.63
CA VAL A 188 -20.73 -26.34 33.46
C VAL A 188 -20.19 -26.48 32.05
N HIS A 189 -19.85 -25.37 31.42
CA HIS A 189 -19.12 -25.36 30.15
C HIS A 189 -17.61 -25.47 30.40
N TRP A 190 -16.95 -26.46 29.81
CA TRP A 190 -15.51 -26.55 29.75
C TRP A 190 -15.02 -25.94 28.45
N VAL A 191 -14.19 -24.89 28.56
CA VAL A 191 -13.75 -24.07 27.44
C VAL A 191 -12.24 -24.11 27.27
N ARG A 192 -11.80 -24.05 26.02
CA ARG A 192 -10.38 -23.94 25.67
C ARG A 192 -10.18 -23.24 24.33
N ALA A 193 -8.98 -22.70 24.12
CA ALA A 193 -8.57 -22.12 22.85
C ALA A 193 -7.69 -23.13 22.10
N SER A 194 -7.97 -23.33 20.81
CA SER A 194 -7.23 -24.27 19.96
C SER A 194 -5.85 -23.74 19.51
N ASP A 195 -5.63 -22.43 19.59
CA ASP A 195 -4.43 -21.72 19.19
C ASP A 195 -4.35 -20.35 19.90
N MET A 196 -3.24 -19.61 19.70
CA MET A 196 -3.01 -18.28 20.31
C MET A 196 -3.22 -17.12 19.31
N ARG A 197 -3.98 -17.32 18.22
CA ARG A 197 -4.06 -16.32 17.14
C ARG A 197 -4.72 -15.01 17.55
N LEU A 198 -5.68 -15.02 18.48
CA LEU A 198 -6.31 -13.78 18.94
C LEU A 198 -5.28 -12.92 19.69
N ARG A 199 -4.51 -13.54 20.60
CA ARG A 199 -3.38 -12.88 21.25
C ARG A 199 -2.37 -12.33 20.26
N GLN A 200 -1.89 -13.14 19.33
CA GLN A 200 -0.93 -12.68 18.32
C GLN A 200 -1.47 -11.49 17.52
N HIS A 201 -2.77 -11.50 17.21
CA HIS A 201 -3.44 -10.38 16.55
C HIS A 201 -3.46 -9.10 17.42
N VAL A 202 -3.86 -9.23 18.69
CA VAL A 202 -3.89 -8.11 19.65
C VAL A 202 -2.50 -7.55 19.87
N GLU A 203 -1.50 -8.40 20.10
CA GLU A 203 -0.10 -8.00 20.27
C GLU A 203 0.42 -7.26 19.04
N GLY A 204 0.14 -7.76 17.84
CA GLY A 204 0.49 -7.06 16.60
C GLY A 204 -0.19 -5.69 16.45
N VAL A 205 -1.43 -5.52 16.90
CA VAL A 205 -2.10 -4.20 16.94
C VAL A 205 -1.38 -3.25 17.91
N LEU A 206 -1.06 -3.73 19.11
CA LEU A 206 -0.36 -2.94 20.13
C LEU A 206 1.04 -2.53 19.66
N GLU A 207 1.79 -3.45 19.05
CA GLU A 207 3.12 -3.18 18.50
C GLU A 207 3.08 -2.13 17.39
N ARG A 208 2.18 -2.26 16.41
CA ARG A 208 2.01 -1.23 15.37
C ARG A 208 1.66 0.13 15.96
N SER A 209 0.82 0.18 17.00
CA SER A 209 0.52 1.44 17.68
C SER A 209 1.73 2.05 18.37
N ARG A 210 2.60 1.23 18.97
CA ARG A 210 3.86 1.69 19.56
C ARG A 210 4.82 2.21 18.50
N HIS A 211 4.91 1.54 17.34
CA HIS A 211 5.72 2.01 16.21
C HIS A 211 5.25 3.37 15.72
N ILE A 212 3.94 3.56 15.52
CA ILE A 212 3.36 4.84 15.08
C ILE A 212 3.69 5.95 16.08
N LEU A 213 3.59 5.67 17.39
CA LEU A 213 3.93 6.63 18.43
C LEU A 213 5.44 6.97 18.39
N ALA A 214 6.30 5.98 18.16
CA ALA A 214 7.75 6.20 18.04
C ALA A 214 8.13 6.98 16.77
N ALA A 215 7.36 6.85 15.69
CA ALA A 215 7.57 7.56 14.43
C ALA A 215 6.80 8.89 14.35
N TRP A 216 6.10 9.31 15.41
CA TRP A 216 5.12 10.41 15.37
C TRP A 216 5.71 11.74 14.88
N GLU A 217 6.90 12.10 15.35
CA GLU A 217 7.54 13.37 14.96
C GLU A 217 7.94 13.42 13.48
N GLY A 218 8.28 12.28 12.87
CA GLY A 218 8.71 12.17 11.47
C GLY A 218 7.64 11.65 10.51
N ILE A 219 6.39 11.47 10.96
CA ILE A 219 5.35 10.83 10.15
C ILE A 219 5.03 11.60 8.86
N SER A 220 5.18 12.93 8.87
CA SER A 220 4.97 13.79 7.70
C SER A 220 6.09 13.67 6.66
N GLU A 221 7.25 13.15 7.04
CA GLU A 221 8.38 12.94 6.13
C GLU A 221 8.29 11.59 5.41
N LEU A 222 7.46 10.67 5.93
CA LEU A 222 7.24 9.37 5.31
C LEU A 222 6.40 9.54 4.04
N PRO A 223 6.88 9.03 2.88
CA PRO A 223 6.13 9.15 1.62
C PRO A 223 4.84 8.33 1.63
N ILE A 224 4.77 7.31 2.50
CA ILE A 224 3.62 6.43 2.68
C ILE A 224 3.31 6.35 4.20
N PRO A 225 2.16 6.87 4.67
CA PRO A 225 1.84 6.89 6.10
C PRO A 225 1.83 5.52 6.78
N ALA A 226 1.52 4.45 6.03
CA ALA A 226 1.52 3.07 6.55
C ALA A 226 2.91 2.61 7.04
N LEU A 227 4.00 3.22 6.56
CA LEU A 227 5.36 2.93 7.03
C LEU A 227 5.55 3.29 8.50
N ALA A 228 4.77 4.22 9.07
CA ALA A 228 4.86 4.56 10.49
C ALA A 228 4.54 3.38 11.42
N ALA A 229 3.85 2.35 10.92
CA ALA A 229 3.57 1.13 11.67
C ALA A 229 4.73 0.11 11.64
N TRP A 230 5.80 0.39 10.90
CA TRP A 230 6.95 -0.51 10.78
C TRP A 230 7.88 -0.42 11.99
N PRO A 231 8.60 -1.50 12.32
CA PRO A 231 9.66 -1.46 13.32
C PRO A 231 10.69 -0.36 13.02
N PRO A 232 11.24 0.32 14.06
CA PRO A 232 12.26 1.34 13.88
C PRO A 232 13.51 0.86 13.11
N SER A 233 13.86 -0.42 13.21
CA SER A 233 14.94 -1.02 12.41
C SER A 233 14.67 -0.98 10.91
N HIS A 234 13.44 -1.27 10.49
CA HIS A 234 13.06 -1.25 9.06
C HIS A 234 12.97 0.18 8.54
N LEU A 235 12.50 1.12 9.37
CA LEU A 235 12.53 2.54 9.01
C LEU A 235 13.98 3.02 8.81
N ARG A 236 14.91 2.67 9.72
CA ARG A 236 16.34 2.99 9.54
C ARG A 236 16.91 2.38 8.26
N TRP A 237 16.58 1.14 7.96
CA TRP A 237 17.01 0.47 6.72
C TRP A 237 16.53 1.22 5.46
N LEU A 238 15.32 1.80 5.47
CA LEU A 238 14.85 2.63 4.35
C LEU A 238 15.70 3.89 4.15
N HIS A 239 16.29 4.44 5.21
CA HIS A 239 17.20 5.59 5.13
C HIS A 239 18.62 5.21 4.73
N GLU A 240 18.97 3.93 4.61
CA GLU A 240 20.27 3.51 4.12
C GLU A 240 20.34 3.57 2.59
N PRO A 241 21.55 3.78 2.01
CA PRO A 241 21.74 3.79 0.56
C PRO A 241 21.22 2.52 -0.11
N LEU A 242 20.59 2.69 -1.27
CA LEU A 242 20.18 1.59 -2.14
C LEU A 242 21.41 0.83 -2.65
N ASP A 243 21.44 -0.48 -2.44
CA ASP A 243 22.41 -1.39 -3.05
C ASP A 243 21.74 -2.09 -4.24
N PRO A 244 22.20 -1.87 -5.48
CA PRO A 244 21.52 -2.36 -6.67
C PRO A 244 21.56 -3.89 -6.81
N VAL A 245 22.43 -4.58 -6.06
CA VAL A 245 22.55 -6.04 -6.06
C VAL A 245 21.72 -6.64 -4.94
N GLN A 246 21.90 -6.15 -3.71
CA GLN A 246 21.23 -6.71 -2.53
C GLN A 246 19.74 -6.39 -2.51
N ASP A 247 19.35 -5.18 -2.92
CA ASP A 247 17.95 -4.76 -2.87
C ASP A 247 17.14 -5.14 -4.10
N LYS A 248 17.75 -5.83 -5.09
CA LYS A 248 17.09 -6.15 -6.35
C LYS A 248 15.75 -6.86 -6.15
N ALA A 249 15.71 -7.88 -5.29
CA ALA A 249 14.49 -8.63 -5.01
C ALA A 249 13.41 -7.74 -4.38
N TRP A 250 13.80 -6.88 -3.45
CA TRP A 250 12.89 -5.92 -2.82
C TRP A 250 12.34 -4.91 -3.84
N VAL A 251 13.19 -4.28 -4.66
CA VAL A 251 12.78 -3.31 -5.70
C VAL A 251 11.87 -3.98 -6.75
N GLN A 252 12.16 -5.22 -7.12
CA GLN A 252 11.30 -6.01 -8.03
C GLN A 252 9.90 -6.20 -7.44
N ALA A 253 9.81 -6.50 -6.15
CA ALA A 253 8.55 -6.72 -5.46
C ALA A 253 7.75 -5.43 -5.17
N LEU A 254 8.36 -4.24 -5.34
CA LEU A 254 7.65 -2.98 -5.13
C LEU A 254 6.47 -2.83 -6.09
N PRO A 255 5.30 -2.37 -5.62
CA PRO A 255 4.27 -1.84 -6.49
C PRO A 255 4.79 -0.56 -7.16
N LYS A 256 4.79 -0.51 -8.49
CA LYS A 256 5.39 0.59 -9.26
C LYS A 256 4.39 1.33 -10.15
N VAL A 257 4.75 2.53 -10.57
CA VAL A 257 3.95 3.41 -11.45
C VAL A 257 4.81 3.85 -12.63
N GLU A 258 4.29 3.66 -13.85
CA GLU A 258 4.97 3.98 -15.11
C GLU A 258 4.23 5.11 -15.84
N LEU A 259 4.82 6.29 -15.99
CA LEU A 259 4.18 7.47 -16.60
C LEU A 259 4.80 7.91 -17.92
N HIS A 260 5.89 7.25 -18.34
CA HIS A 260 6.62 7.58 -19.53
C HIS A 260 7.12 6.29 -20.18
N CYS A 261 6.21 5.59 -20.86
CA CYS A 261 6.51 4.38 -21.62
C CYS A 261 5.89 4.45 -23.02
N HIS A 262 6.71 4.38 -24.07
CA HIS A 262 6.26 4.42 -25.47
C HIS A 262 5.93 3.03 -26.00
N LEU A 263 4.70 2.85 -26.50
CA LEU A 263 4.25 1.58 -27.07
C LEU A 263 5.15 1.09 -28.22
N GLY A 264 5.61 2.02 -29.08
CA GLY A 264 6.49 1.70 -30.20
C GLY A 264 7.92 1.32 -29.81
N GLY A 265 8.32 1.59 -28.57
CA GLY A 265 9.66 1.38 -28.04
C GLY A 265 9.90 0.03 -27.37
N PHE A 266 8.93 -0.89 -27.39
CA PHE A 266 8.97 -2.13 -26.60
C PHE A 266 9.60 -3.35 -27.31
N ALA A 267 8.99 -3.92 -28.34
CA ALA A 267 9.55 -5.13 -28.99
C ALA A 267 10.51 -4.80 -30.15
N THR A 268 11.65 -4.15 -29.87
CA THR A 268 12.53 -3.59 -30.93
C THR A 268 13.59 -4.55 -31.49
N HIS A 269 13.95 -5.60 -30.75
CA HIS A 269 14.99 -6.56 -31.13
C HIS A 269 14.78 -7.92 -30.43
N GLY A 270 15.61 -8.91 -30.79
CA GLY A 270 15.70 -10.19 -30.09
C GLY A 270 14.42 -11.04 -30.12
N GLU A 271 14.26 -11.88 -29.10
CA GLU A 271 13.14 -12.83 -28.96
C GLU A 271 11.78 -12.12 -28.89
N LEU A 272 11.72 -10.97 -28.22
CA LEU A 272 10.49 -10.21 -28.06
C LEU A 272 9.96 -9.68 -29.40
N LEU A 273 10.84 -9.11 -30.24
CA LEU A 273 10.49 -8.73 -31.61
C LEU A 273 10.01 -9.95 -32.42
N HIS A 274 10.67 -11.09 -32.26
CA HIS A 274 10.30 -12.32 -32.96
C HIS A 274 8.88 -12.79 -32.58
N LYS A 275 8.55 -12.81 -31.28
CA LYS A 275 7.21 -13.16 -30.78
C LYS A 275 6.12 -12.25 -31.36
N VAL A 276 6.36 -10.94 -31.40
CA VAL A 276 5.39 -9.99 -32.00
C VAL A 276 5.18 -10.27 -33.48
N ARG A 277 6.26 -10.51 -34.24
CA ARG A 277 6.19 -10.78 -35.68
C ARG A 277 5.50 -12.11 -36.02
N GLN A 278 5.64 -13.13 -35.16
CA GLN A 278 4.98 -14.43 -35.35
C GLN A 278 3.45 -14.34 -35.29
N GLU A 279 2.91 -13.35 -34.60
CA GLU A 279 1.47 -13.13 -34.48
C GLU A 279 0.86 -12.27 -35.59
N ALA A 280 1.65 -11.94 -36.62
CA ALA A 280 1.20 -11.09 -37.71
C ALA A 280 -0.05 -11.65 -38.41
N ALA A 281 -1.01 -10.76 -38.66
CA ALA A 281 -2.18 -11.11 -39.46
C ALA A 281 -1.80 -11.26 -40.95
N ASN A 282 -0.81 -10.49 -41.41
CA ASN A 282 -0.32 -10.50 -42.78
C ASN A 282 1.22 -10.65 -42.80
N PRO A 283 1.76 -11.84 -42.50
CA PRO A 283 3.21 -12.06 -42.33
C PRO A 283 4.01 -11.68 -43.59
N GLU A 284 3.45 -11.93 -44.78
CA GLU A 284 4.07 -11.59 -46.08
C GLU A 284 4.20 -10.08 -46.33
N SER A 285 3.43 -9.25 -45.62
CA SER A 285 3.46 -7.78 -45.74
C SER A 285 4.37 -7.11 -44.70
N LEU A 286 5.02 -7.90 -43.83
CA LEU A 286 5.89 -7.34 -42.82
C LEU A 286 7.17 -6.76 -43.43
N PRO A 287 7.68 -5.63 -42.91
CA PRO A 287 8.98 -5.13 -43.31
C PRO A 287 10.08 -6.15 -42.94
N PRO A 288 11.15 -6.26 -43.74
CA PRO A 288 12.31 -7.06 -43.38
C PRO A 288 12.95 -6.52 -42.10
N VAL A 289 13.54 -7.42 -41.30
CA VAL A 289 14.29 -7.02 -40.11
C VAL A 289 15.62 -6.40 -40.57
N ARG A 290 15.84 -5.14 -40.18
CA ARG A 290 17.09 -4.41 -40.44
C ARG A 290 18.18 -4.87 -39.48
N ALA A 291 19.41 -4.98 -39.98
CA ALA A 291 20.58 -5.22 -39.15
C ALA A 291 21.00 -3.93 -38.44
N ILE A 292 20.55 -3.77 -37.20
CA ILE A 292 20.83 -2.59 -36.37
C ILE A 292 21.67 -3.05 -35.18
N PRO A 293 23.01 -2.93 -35.24
CA PRO A 293 23.86 -3.39 -34.15
C PRO A 293 23.67 -2.49 -32.93
N LEU A 294 23.48 -3.13 -31.77
CA LEU A 294 23.52 -2.42 -30.49
C LEU A 294 24.94 -1.88 -30.25
N PRO A 295 25.08 -0.70 -29.64
CA PRO A 295 26.38 -0.20 -29.20
C PRO A 295 27.08 -1.21 -28.26
N PRO A 296 28.42 -1.27 -28.26
CA PRO A 296 29.16 -2.04 -27.24
C PRO A 296 28.74 -1.66 -25.81
N GLY A 297 28.61 -2.65 -24.93
CA GLY A 297 28.23 -2.44 -23.53
C GLY A 297 26.73 -2.25 -23.27
N TRP A 298 25.86 -2.25 -24.29
CA TRP A 298 24.41 -2.11 -24.09
C TRP A 298 23.87 -3.14 -23.08
N PRO A 299 23.05 -2.75 -22.08
CA PRO A 299 22.34 -1.47 -21.95
C PRO A 299 23.10 -0.33 -21.25
N ILE A 300 24.35 -0.51 -20.83
CA ILE A 300 25.17 0.51 -20.16
C ILE A 300 26.39 0.81 -21.05
N PRO A 301 26.22 1.57 -22.14
CA PRO A 301 27.32 1.85 -23.05
C PRO A 301 28.41 2.71 -22.38
N GLU A 302 29.66 2.55 -22.83
CA GLU A 302 30.79 3.37 -22.36
C GLU A 302 30.65 4.85 -22.77
N GLU A 303 30.07 5.09 -23.96
CA GLU A 303 29.89 6.42 -24.54
C GLU A 303 28.42 6.64 -24.93
N PRO A 304 27.88 7.86 -24.73
CA PRO A 304 26.52 8.18 -25.16
C PRO A 304 26.39 8.15 -26.68
N ILE A 305 25.22 7.75 -27.16
CA ILE A 305 24.96 7.60 -28.60
C ILE A 305 24.17 8.75 -29.22
N GLY A 306 23.62 9.65 -28.39
CA GLY A 306 22.75 10.72 -28.81
C GLY A 306 21.34 10.26 -29.25
N LEU A 307 20.40 11.20 -29.24
CA LEU A 307 18.97 10.93 -29.44
C LEU A 307 18.67 10.31 -30.82
N GLU A 308 19.29 10.83 -31.87
CA GLU A 308 19.05 10.36 -33.24
C GLU A 308 19.43 8.88 -33.42
N ARG A 309 20.59 8.46 -32.90
CA ARG A 309 21.04 7.07 -32.96
C ARG A 309 20.21 6.18 -32.05
N TYR A 310 19.83 6.67 -30.87
CA TYR A 310 18.96 5.96 -29.94
C TYR A 310 17.60 5.64 -30.59
N MET A 311 16.94 6.61 -31.21
CA MET A 311 15.66 6.41 -31.89
C MET A 311 15.75 5.35 -33.00
N ARG A 312 16.86 5.32 -33.77
CA ARG A 312 17.08 4.32 -34.83
C ARG A 312 17.13 2.89 -34.32
N LEU A 313 17.47 2.64 -33.06
CA LEU A 313 17.44 1.29 -32.47
C LEU A 313 16.01 0.70 -32.46
N GLY A 314 14.98 1.55 -32.54
CA GLY A 314 13.57 1.15 -32.60
C GLY A 314 13.03 0.83 -34.00
N ASP A 315 13.81 1.02 -35.08
CA ASP A 315 13.34 0.96 -36.48
C ASP A 315 12.73 -0.40 -36.90
N ASN A 316 13.03 -1.48 -36.18
CA ASN A 316 12.46 -2.81 -36.43
C ASN A 316 11.04 -2.99 -35.84
N ASN A 317 10.58 -2.05 -35.01
CA ASN A 317 9.23 -2.00 -34.45
C ASN A 317 8.46 -0.79 -35.02
N GLY A 318 7.90 0.04 -34.14
CA GLY A 318 7.26 1.31 -34.42
C GLY A 318 6.23 1.29 -35.54
N SER A 319 6.25 2.37 -36.32
CA SER A 319 5.28 2.71 -37.37
C SER A 319 5.18 1.70 -38.52
N ALA A 320 6.19 0.85 -38.72
CA ALA A 320 6.19 -0.12 -39.82
C ALA A 320 5.59 -1.46 -39.39
N LEU A 321 6.02 -1.99 -38.24
CA LEU A 321 5.54 -3.28 -37.73
C LEU A 321 4.10 -3.20 -37.21
N LEU A 322 3.78 -2.17 -36.42
CA LEU A 322 2.52 -2.07 -35.69
C LEU A 322 1.31 -1.70 -36.57
N LYS A 323 1.53 -1.46 -37.87
CA LYS A 323 0.46 -1.37 -38.87
C LYS A 323 -0.29 -2.68 -39.04
N ASP A 324 0.41 -3.81 -38.90
CA ASP A 324 -0.22 -5.11 -38.89
C ASP A 324 -1.02 -5.30 -37.59
N PRO A 325 -2.32 -5.62 -37.66
CA PRO A 325 -3.18 -5.72 -36.48
C PRO A 325 -2.81 -6.89 -35.57
N GLY A 326 -2.25 -7.98 -36.13
CA GLY A 326 -1.75 -9.11 -35.34
C GLY A 326 -0.53 -8.74 -34.51
N CYS A 327 0.43 -8.03 -35.13
CA CYS A 327 1.58 -7.49 -34.43
C CYS A 327 1.18 -6.48 -33.34
N LEU A 328 0.22 -5.58 -33.63
CA LEU A 328 -0.23 -4.61 -32.63
C LEU A 328 -0.88 -5.28 -31.41
N ARG A 329 -1.75 -6.28 -31.64
CA ARG A 329 -2.35 -7.07 -30.56
C ARG A 329 -1.28 -7.72 -29.69
N ALA A 330 -0.30 -8.39 -30.32
CA ALA A 330 0.80 -9.04 -29.62
C ALA A 330 1.65 -8.04 -28.85
N GLN A 331 1.95 -6.87 -29.44
CA GLN A 331 2.70 -5.79 -28.78
C GLN A 331 2.00 -5.34 -27.48
N CYS A 332 0.70 -5.02 -27.54
CA CYS A 332 -0.06 -4.57 -26.37
C CYS A 332 -0.10 -5.65 -25.27
N ARG A 333 -0.37 -6.91 -25.65
CA ARG A 333 -0.44 -8.04 -24.72
C ARG A 333 0.91 -8.28 -24.04
N LEU A 334 1.99 -8.39 -24.82
CA LEU A 334 3.33 -8.66 -24.30
C LEU A 334 3.88 -7.48 -23.47
N LEU A 335 3.56 -6.23 -23.84
CA LEU A 335 3.91 -5.07 -23.02
C LEU A 335 3.19 -5.12 -21.68
N TYR A 336 1.89 -5.43 -21.67
CA TYR A 336 1.13 -5.60 -20.45
C TYR A 336 1.69 -6.72 -19.55
N GLU A 337 2.08 -7.85 -20.14
CA GLU A 337 2.75 -8.94 -19.42
C GLU A 337 4.09 -8.49 -18.81
N ALA A 338 4.88 -7.67 -19.52
CA ALA A 338 6.13 -7.11 -18.99
C ALA A 338 5.87 -6.16 -17.80
N LEU A 339 4.82 -5.33 -17.87
CA LEU A 339 4.41 -4.46 -16.76
C LEU A 339 4.00 -5.28 -15.53
N LEU A 340 3.25 -6.38 -15.72
CA LEU A 340 2.86 -7.28 -14.63
C LEU A 340 4.06 -8.00 -14.02
N ALA A 341 4.98 -8.49 -14.85
CA ALA A 341 6.20 -9.16 -14.40
C ALA A 341 7.07 -8.22 -13.57
N ASP A 342 7.01 -6.92 -13.86
CA ASP A 342 7.71 -5.88 -13.12
C ASP A 342 6.85 -5.23 -12.03
N HIS A 343 5.74 -5.85 -11.58
CA HIS A 343 4.89 -5.34 -10.49
C HIS A 343 4.38 -3.89 -10.67
N VAL A 344 4.20 -3.44 -11.92
CA VAL A 344 3.58 -2.14 -12.20
C VAL A 344 2.08 -2.22 -11.87
N ALA A 345 1.62 -1.31 -11.03
CA ALA A 345 0.22 -1.21 -10.61
C ALA A 345 -0.59 -0.24 -11.49
N TYR A 346 0.07 0.76 -12.08
CA TYR A 346 -0.55 1.74 -12.97
C TYR A 346 0.43 2.18 -14.05
N ALA A 347 -0.02 2.23 -15.30
CA ALA A 347 0.78 2.68 -16.42
C ALA A 347 0.02 3.65 -17.34
N GLU A 348 0.69 4.70 -17.79
CA GLU A 348 0.25 5.59 -18.87
C GLU A 348 1.07 5.32 -20.13
N ILE A 349 0.50 4.56 -21.06
CA ILE A 349 1.18 4.14 -22.28
C ILE A 349 1.01 5.20 -23.36
N ARG A 350 2.14 5.68 -23.87
CA ARG A 350 2.24 6.66 -24.94
C ARG A 350 2.14 5.99 -26.29
N CYS A 351 1.26 6.48 -27.14
CA CYS A 351 1.11 5.94 -28.48
C CYS A 351 0.74 7.02 -29.51
N SER A 352 1.10 6.74 -30.76
CA SER A 352 0.74 7.55 -31.93
C SER A 352 -0.08 6.72 -32.91
N PRO A 353 -1.40 6.52 -32.69
CA PRO A 353 -2.23 5.63 -33.51
C PRO A 353 -2.18 5.96 -35.00
N ALA A 354 -2.02 7.24 -35.36
CA ALA A 354 -1.87 7.68 -36.74
C ALA A 354 -0.64 7.07 -37.44
N ASN A 355 0.41 6.75 -36.70
CA ASN A 355 1.62 6.12 -37.24
C ASN A 355 1.41 4.62 -37.54
N TYR A 356 0.41 3.99 -36.93
CA TYR A 356 0.06 2.57 -37.15
C TYR A 356 -1.17 2.41 -38.07
N ALA A 357 -1.71 3.51 -38.57
CA ALA A 357 -2.83 3.50 -39.50
C ALA A 357 -2.39 3.05 -40.91
N SER A 358 -3.36 2.59 -41.69
CA SER A 358 -3.21 2.24 -43.11
C SER A 358 -4.39 2.78 -43.92
N ALA A 359 -4.37 2.59 -45.24
CA ALA A 359 -5.47 3.02 -46.11
C ALA A 359 -6.83 2.37 -45.73
N SER A 360 -6.81 1.19 -45.14
CA SER A 360 -8.00 0.44 -44.72
C SER A 360 -8.27 0.49 -43.21
N ARG A 361 -7.36 1.05 -42.40
CA ARG A 361 -7.43 1.05 -40.94
C ARG A 361 -7.11 2.44 -40.41
N SER A 362 -8.15 3.19 -40.07
CA SER A 362 -8.03 4.60 -39.65
C SER A 362 -7.37 4.73 -38.27
N PRO A 363 -6.79 5.90 -37.93
CA PRO A 363 -6.22 6.15 -36.60
C PRO A 363 -7.21 5.90 -35.44
N TRP A 364 -8.50 6.13 -35.66
CA TRP A 364 -9.56 5.83 -34.68
C TRP A 364 -9.70 4.33 -34.43
N VAL A 365 -9.73 3.53 -35.49
CA VAL A 365 -9.79 2.06 -35.40
C VAL A 365 -8.55 1.51 -34.70
N VAL A 366 -7.37 2.01 -35.05
CA VAL A 366 -6.11 1.65 -34.37
C VAL A 366 -6.20 1.94 -32.87
N LEU A 367 -6.65 3.14 -32.49
CA LEU A 367 -6.75 3.51 -31.08
C LEU A 367 -7.77 2.66 -30.32
N GLN A 368 -8.91 2.33 -30.95
CA GLN A 368 -9.88 1.39 -30.40
C GLN A 368 -9.26 0.02 -30.14
N GLU A 369 -8.48 -0.50 -31.08
CA GLU A 369 -7.78 -1.77 -30.91
C GLU A 369 -6.77 -1.72 -29.77
N ILE A 370 -5.91 -0.69 -29.70
CA ILE A 370 -4.96 -0.50 -28.58
C ILE A 370 -5.70 -0.53 -27.25
N ARG A 371 -6.76 0.27 -27.11
CA ARG A 371 -7.59 0.32 -25.91
C ARG A 371 -8.16 -1.06 -25.58
N ASN A 372 -8.77 -1.72 -26.55
CA ASN A 372 -9.44 -3.00 -26.33
C ASN A 372 -8.46 -4.10 -25.93
N HIS A 373 -7.26 -4.13 -26.51
CA HIS A 373 -6.23 -5.10 -26.13
C HIS A 373 -5.75 -4.90 -24.69
N PHE A 374 -5.49 -3.66 -24.25
CA PHE A 374 -5.16 -3.41 -22.85
C PHE A 374 -6.34 -3.67 -21.91
N GLN A 375 -7.56 -3.29 -22.32
CA GLN A 375 -8.77 -3.56 -21.53
C GLN A 375 -8.97 -5.06 -21.30
N GLN A 376 -8.86 -5.85 -22.35
CA GLN A 376 -8.98 -7.31 -22.29
C GLN A 376 -7.90 -7.90 -21.36
N ALA A 377 -6.64 -7.49 -21.54
CA ALA A 377 -5.55 -7.99 -20.69
C ALA A 377 -5.74 -7.63 -19.21
N MET A 378 -6.28 -6.45 -18.91
CA MET A 378 -6.67 -6.07 -17.55
C MET A 378 -7.78 -6.96 -17.00
N GLU A 379 -8.84 -7.21 -17.77
CA GLU A 379 -9.99 -8.02 -17.37
C GLU A 379 -9.61 -9.49 -17.11
N GLU A 380 -8.68 -10.03 -17.89
CA GLU A 380 -8.11 -11.37 -17.73
C GLU A 380 -7.17 -11.49 -16.52
N THR A 381 -6.74 -10.36 -15.95
CA THR A 381 -5.86 -10.34 -14.76
C THR A 381 -6.67 -10.23 -13.46
N PRO A 382 -6.37 -11.05 -12.44
CA PRO A 382 -6.92 -10.90 -11.09
C PRO A 382 -6.73 -9.48 -10.54
N GLU A 383 -7.74 -8.96 -9.83
CA GLU A 383 -7.79 -7.56 -9.38
C GLU A 383 -6.60 -7.16 -8.48
N ASP A 384 -6.10 -8.08 -7.65
CA ASP A 384 -4.98 -7.87 -6.73
C ASP A 384 -3.62 -7.77 -7.43
N ARG A 385 -3.52 -8.27 -8.67
CA ARG A 385 -2.30 -8.25 -9.49
C ARG A 385 -2.38 -7.33 -10.70
N ARG A 386 -3.56 -6.81 -11.01
CA ARG A 386 -3.85 -6.02 -12.21
C ARG A 386 -3.00 -4.74 -12.26
N CYS A 387 -2.38 -4.49 -13.41
CA CYS A 387 -1.87 -3.18 -13.78
C CYS A 387 -3.00 -2.38 -14.43
N HIS A 388 -3.37 -1.23 -13.90
CA HIS A 388 -4.34 -0.38 -14.59
C HIS A 388 -3.63 0.43 -15.69
N VAL A 389 -4.07 0.31 -16.94
CA VAL A 389 -3.47 1.00 -18.09
C VAL A 389 -4.38 2.11 -18.60
N ASN A 390 -3.82 3.31 -18.75
CA ASN A 390 -4.40 4.40 -19.52
C ASN A 390 -3.47 4.81 -20.67
N LEU A 391 -3.98 5.62 -21.58
CA LEU A 391 -3.31 6.01 -22.81
C LEU A 391 -3.03 7.52 -22.83
N LEU A 392 -1.84 7.86 -23.33
CA LEU A 392 -1.47 9.20 -23.73
C LEU A 392 -1.27 9.23 -25.23
N LEU A 393 -1.87 10.21 -25.88
CA LEU A 393 -1.73 10.38 -27.31
C LEU A 393 -0.55 11.31 -27.59
N THR A 394 0.50 10.79 -28.23
CA THR A 394 1.72 11.53 -28.55
C THR A 394 1.67 12.23 -29.90
N ALA A 395 1.61 13.57 -29.86
CA ALA A 395 1.77 14.45 -31.00
C ALA A 395 3.27 14.58 -31.35
N THR A 396 3.67 14.08 -32.51
CA THR A 396 5.08 14.02 -32.91
C THR A 396 5.54 15.34 -33.55
N ARG A 397 6.44 16.07 -32.89
CA ARG A 397 7.14 17.23 -33.45
C ARG A 397 8.29 16.79 -34.37
N GLU A 398 8.46 17.54 -35.46
CA GLU A 398 9.52 17.34 -36.45
C GLU A 398 9.70 18.64 -37.22
N GLU A 399 10.95 19.02 -37.52
CA GLU A 399 11.24 20.18 -38.35
C GLU A 399 10.65 20.00 -39.76
N GLY A 400 9.96 21.01 -40.28
CA GLY A 400 9.29 20.94 -41.59
C GLY A 400 8.13 19.92 -41.66
N GLY A 401 7.74 19.32 -40.54
CA GLY A 401 6.66 18.34 -40.48
C GLY A 401 5.28 18.92 -40.81
N ASP A 402 4.36 18.06 -41.26
CA ASP A 402 2.97 18.42 -41.51
C ASP A 402 2.26 18.77 -40.18
N ARG A 403 2.13 20.07 -39.87
CA ARG A 403 1.42 20.56 -38.67
C ARG A 403 0.00 20.04 -38.56
N SER A 404 -0.68 19.74 -39.68
CA SER A 404 -2.03 19.22 -39.63
C SER A 404 -2.10 17.81 -39.00
N ARG A 405 -0.98 17.07 -38.93
CA ARG A 405 -0.87 15.81 -38.16
C ARG A 405 -1.04 16.04 -36.67
N ILE A 406 -0.45 17.10 -36.12
CA ILE A 406 -0.58 17.47 -34.70
C ILE A 406 -2.06 17.71 -34.39
N ALA A 407 -2.71 18.62 -35.12
CA ALA A 407 -4.12 18.95 -34.91
C ALA A 407 -5.04 17.72 -35.02
N ARG A 408 -4.85 16.85 -36.03
CA ARG A 408 -5.62 15.59 -36.17
C ARG A 408 -5.44 14.65 -34.98
N HIS A 409 -4.23 14.57 -34.46
CA HIS A 409 -3.89 13.70 -33.34
C HIS A 409 -4.46 14.21 -32.02
N LEU A 410 -4.42 15.52 -31.79
CA LEU A 410 -5.07 16.14 -30.63
C LEU A 410 -6.59 16.00 -30.70
N ALA A 411 -7.20 16.19 -31.88
CA ALA A 411 -8.62 15.94 -32.09
C ALA A 411 -9.01 14.48 -31.79
N LEU A 412 -8.17 13.51 -32.20
CA LEU A 412 -8.38 12.10 -31.90
C LEU A 412 -8.39 11.84 -30.38
N ALA A 413 -7.49 12.47 -29.63
CA ALA A 413 -7.43 12.36 -28.18
C ALA A 413 -8.67 12.93 -27.49
N ILE A 414 -9.13 14.09 -27.94
CA ILE A 414 -10.36 14.74 -27.44
C ILE A 414 -11.56 13.83 -27.66
N THR A 415 -11.76 13.35 -28.88
CA THR A 415 -12.87 12.43 -29.22
C THR A 415 -12.81 11.17 -28.36
N ALA A 416 -11.63 10.56 -28.21
CA ALA A 416 -11.47 9.36 -27.36
C ALA A 416 -11.82 9.62 -25.89
N ALA A 417 -11.38 10.75 -25.34
CA ALA A 417 -11.67 11.14 -23.96
C ALA A 417 -13.17 11.45 -23.73
N GLU A 418 -13.87 11.94 -24.75
CA GLU A 418 -15.32 12.13 -24.72
C GLU A 418 -16.08 10.80 -24.70
N HIS A 419 -15.66 9.81 -25.49
CA HIS A 419 -16.35 8.53 -25.61
C HIS A 419 -15.98 7.50 -24.52
N TRP A 420 -14.76 7.52 -23.99
CA TRP A 420 -14.27 6.47 -23.08
C TRP A 420 -14.17 6.96 -21.64
N LYS A 421 -15.25 6.78 -20.88
CA LYS A 421 -15.34 7.24 -19.48
C LYS A 421 -14.87 6.21 -18.44
N ASN A 422 -14.78 4.93 -18.79
CA ASN A 422 -14.40 3.83 -17.90
C ASN A 422 -13.35 2.90 -18.54
N GLY A 423 -12.65 2.12 -17.70
CA GLY A 423 -11.63 1.16 -18.13
C GLY A 423 -10.33 1.83 -18.57
N CYS A 424 -9.71 1.31 -19.62
CA CYS A 424 -8.61 1.96 -20.34
C CYS A 424 -9.11 3.17 -21.12
N ARG A 425 -8.53 4.35 -20.86
CA ARG A 425 -9.00 5.65 -21.38
C ARG A 425 -7.83 6.47 -21.90
N VAL A 426 -8.15 7.45 -22.75
CA VAL A 426 -7.21 8.53 -23.09
C VAL A 426 -7.29 9.58 -21.98
N VAL A 427 -6.20 9.75 -21.24
CA VAL A 427 -6.14 10.64 -20.07
C VAL A 427 -5.37 11.93 -20.31
N GLY A 428 -4.66 12.00 -21.43
CA GLY A 428 -3.88 13.17 -21.82
C GLY A 428 -3.23 13.03 -23.18
N VAL A 429 -2.45 14.05 -23.51
CA VAL A 429 -1.62 14.11 -24.70
C VAL A 429 -0.17 14.40 -24.32
N ASP A 430 0.73 14.00 -25.19
CA ASP A 430 2.17 14.25 -25.10
C ASP A 430 2.64 15.01 -26.34
N LEU A 431 3.61 15.92 -26.19
CA LEU A 431 4.39 16.47 -27.30
C LEU A 431 5.79 15.85 -27.25
N ALA A 432 6.12 15.01 -28.22
CA ALA A 432 7.38 14.28 -28.28
C ALA A 432 7.92 14.24 -29.71
N GLY A 433 9.09 13.64 -29.91
CA GLY A 433 9.83 13.67 -31.18
C GLY A 433 11.12 14.47 -31.03
N PHE A 434 11.82 14.68 -32.14
CA PHE A 434 13.14 15.31 -32.11
C PHE A 434 13.04 16.74 -31.58
N GLU A 435 13.68 17.00 -30.44
CA GLU A 435 13.67 18.29 -29.77
C GLU A 435 14.79 19.21 -30.26
N ASP A 436 14.41 20.41 -30.68
CA ASP A 436 15.34 21.50 -30.95
C ASP A 436 14.65 22.86 -30.84
N ARG A 437 15.40 23.92 -31.18
CA ARG A 437 14.90 25.31 -31.19
C ARG A 437 13.78 25.56 -32.21
N THR A 438 13.71 24.74 -33.26
CA THR A 438 12.72 24.88 -34.36
C THR A 438 11.43 24.12 -34.08
N THR A 439 11.39 23.32 -33.02
CA THR A 439 10.25 22.46 -32.65
C THR A 439 9.81 22.68 -31.18
N ARG A 440 10.12 23.85 -30.61
CA ARG A 440 9.73 24.20 -29.23
C ARG A 440 8.21 24.25 -29.04
N ALA A 441 7.81 23.97 -27.80
CA ALA A 441 6.41 23.87 -27.37
C ALA A 441 5.54 25.09 -27.76
N ALA A 442 6.07 26.32 -27.74
CA ALA A 442 5.30 27.52 -28.09
C ALA A 442 4.76 27.50 -29.52
N MET A 443 5.43 26.78 -30.43
CA MET A 443 4.99 26.69 -31.82
C MET A 443 3.64 26.00 -31.95
N PHE A 444 3.30 25.11 -31.02
CA PHE A 444 2.08 24.30 -31.06
C PHE A 444 0.99 24.82 -30.10
N ALA A 445 1.18 26.00 -29.49
CA ALA A 445 0.27 26.51 -28.46
C ALA A 445 -1.19 26.57 -28.91
N THR A 446 -1.44 27.09 -30.11
CA THR A 446 -2.80 27.19 -30.68
C THR A 446 -3.41 25.82 -30.97
N ASP A 447 -2.59 24.84 -31.36
CA ASP A 447 -3.06 23.46 -31.61
C ASP A 447 -3.53 22.78 -30.32
N PHE A 448 -2.93 23.13 -29.17
CA PHE A 448 -3.24 22.56 -27.86
C PHE A 448 -4.41 23.27 -27.14
N GLU A 449 -4.87 24.44 -27.60
CA GLU A 449 -6.00 25.14 -26.97
C GLU A 449 -7.26 24.26 -26.79
N PRO A 450 -7.70 23.46 -27.80
CA PRO A 450 -8.86 22.59 -27.63
C PRO A 450 -8.66 21.51 -26.57
N VAL A 451 -7.44 20.99 -26.40
CA VAL A 451 -7.09 19.99 -25.37
C VAL A 451 -7.32 20.58 -23.98
N HIS A 452 -6.88 21.81 -23.77
CA HIS A 452 -7.09 22.52 -22.51
C HIS A 452 -8.57 22.78 -22.22
N ARG A 453 -9.37 23.13 -23.24
CA ARG A 453 -10.82 23.40 -23.08
C ARG A 453 -11.60 22.18 -22.61
N VAL A 454 -11.18 20.96 -22.99
CA VAL A 454 -11.81 19.72 -22.54
C VAL A 454 -11.17 19.13 -21.27
N GLY A 455 -10.17 19.82 -20.70
CA GLY A 455 -9.53 19.44 -19.44
C GLY A 455 -8.58 18.23 -19.55
N LEU A 456 -8.20 17.82 -20.76
CA LEU A 456 -7.20 16.77 -20.95
C LEU A 456 -5.85 17.22 -20.41
N ALA A 457 -5.14 16.29 -19.77
CA ALA A 457 -3.83 16.57 -19.24
C ALA A 457 -2.77 16.64 -20.35
N VAL A 458 -1.72 17.43 -20.12
CA VAL A 458 -0.62 17.63 -21.07
C VAL A 458 0.69 17.27 -20.38
N THR A 459 1.46 16.39 -21.00
CA THR A 459 2.89 16.20 -20.74
C THR A 459 3.69 16.62 -21.99
N VAL A 460 4.95 17.00 -21.82
CA VAL A 460 5.79 17.49 -22.92
C VAL A 460 7.21 17.00 -22.70
N HIS A 461 7.81 16.35 -23.70
CA HIS A 461 9.25 16.15 -23.71
C HIS A 461 9.92 17.51 -23.85
N ALA A 462 10.66 17.93 -22.83
CA ALA A 462 11.31 19.23 -22.82
C ALA A 462 12.65 19.18 -22.12
N GLY A 463 13.66 19.84 -22.68
CA GLY A 463 14.99 19.92 -22.08
C GLY A 463 15.74 18.58 -22.06
N GLU A 464 15.41 17.69 -22.99
CA GLU A 464 16.22 16.51 -23.28
C GLU A 464 17.33 16.90 -24.25
N ASN A 465 17.00 17.53 -25.39
CA ASN A 465 17.97 17.93 -26.41
C ASN A 465 18.06 19.44 -26.64
N ASP A 466 17.09 20.21 -26.13
CA ASP A 466 17.12 21.67 -26.14
C ASP A 466 17.48 22.25 -24.77
N ASP A 467 17.77 23.55 -24.72
CA ASP A 467 18.08 24.27 -23.49
C ASP A 467 16.84 24.54 -22.62
N VAL A 468 17.04 25.23 -21.49
CA VAL A 468 15.99 25.50 -20.49
C VAL A 468 14.81 26.32 -21.04
N GLU A 469 14.99 27.01 -22.17
CA GLU A 469 13.88 27.73 -22.82
C GLU A 469 12.82 26.76 -23.36
N GLY A 470 13.21 25.58 -23.83
CA GLY A 470 12.28 24.53 -24.23
C GLY A 470 11.36 24.11 -23.06
N ILE A 471 11.94 23.98 -21.87
CA ILE A 471 11.22 23.67 -20.62
C ILE A 471 10.30 24.81 -20.21
N TRP A 472 10.79 26.06 -20.26
CA TRP A 472 9.97 27.26 -20.02
C TRP A 472 8.73 27.28 -20.90
N GLN A 473 8.88 27.01 -22.20
CA GLN A 473 7.75 27.02 -23.13
C GLN A 473 6.78 25.86 -22.88
N ALA A 474 7.28 24.68 -22.52
CA ALA A 474 6.41 23.57 -22.11
C ALA A 474 5.52 23.96 -20.92
N VAL A 475 6.11 24.56 -19.87
CA VAL A 475 5.40 24.98 -18.66
C VAL A 475 4.39 26.10 -18.95
N PHE A 476 4.79 27.15 -19.66
CA PHE A 476 4.00 28.38 -19.74
C PHE A 476 3.17 28.54 -21.01
N LYS A 477 3.52 27.84 -22.09
CA LYS A 477 2.79 27.92 -23.37
C LYS A 477 1.84 26.75 -23.58
N LEU A 478 2.21 25.57 -23.09
CA LEU A 478 1.37 24.36 -23.14
C LEU A 478 0.81 23.94 -21.79
N SER A 479 1.05 24.72 -20.72
CA SER A 479 0.54 24.42 -19.37
C SER A 479 0.81 22.97 -18.95
N ALA A 480 2.00 22.46 -19.27
CA ALA A 480 2.36 21.08 -19.03
C ALA A 480 2.22 20.73 -17.55
N ARG A 481 1.52 19.65 -17.24
CA ARG A 481 1.37 19.12 -15.88
C ARG A 481 2.52 18.21 -15.50
N ARG A 482 3.20 17.64 -16.50
CA ARG A 482 4.43 16.86 -16.36
C ARG A 482 5.41 17.21 -17.47
N LEU A 483 6.69 17.04 -17.20
CA LEU A 483 7.79 17.30 -18.13
C LEU A 483 8.57 16.00 -18.34
N GLY A 484 8.64 15.54 -19.58
CA GLY A 484 9.51 14.45 -19.99
C GLY A 484 10.98 14.89 -19.96
N HIS A 485 11.80 14.17 -19.21
CA HIS A 485 13.24 14.37 -19.02
C HIS A 485 13.64 15.64 -18.26
N ALA A 486 13.44 16.84 -18.81
CA ALA A 486 13.82 18.12 -18.18
C ALA A 486 15.24 18.13 -17.59
N LEU A 487 16.22 17.55 -18.31
CA LEU A 487 17.57 17.32 -17.79
C LEU A 487 18.32 18.61 -17.47
N HIS A 488 17.96 19.71 -18.14
CA HIS A 488 18.59 21.02 -17.98
C HIS A 488 17.81 21.99 -17.08
N LEU A 489 16.76 21.53 -16.37
CA LEU A 489 15.94 22.41 -15.50
C LEU A 489 16.77 23.06 -14.38
N SER A 490 17.77 22.38 -13.82
CA SER A 490 18.69 22.92 -12.80
C SER A 490 19.45 24.18 -13.26
N ARG A 491 19.60 24.39 -14.58
CA ARG A 491 20.28 25.56 -15.15
C ARG A 491 19.46 26.85 -15.04
N SER A 492 18.20 26.77 -14.58
CA SER A 492 17.36 27.94 -14.25
C SER A 492 16.75 27.76 -12.85
N PRO A 493 17.37 28.33 -11.80
CA PRO A 493 16.87 28.25 -10.42
C PRO A 493 15.44 28.76 -10.24
N ASP A 494 15.06 29.83 -10.97
CA ASP A 494 13.70 30.36 -10.95
C ASP A 494 12.69 29.39 -11.55
N LEU A 495 13.00 28.77 -12.69
CA LEU A 495 12.11 27.77 -13.28
C LEU A 495 12.00 26.52 -12.41
N LEU A 496 13.12 26.06 -11.85
CA LEU A 496 13.15 24.92 -10.93
C LEU A 496 12.21 25.15 -9.74
N ARG A 497 12.28 26.33 -9.12
CA ARG A 497 11.38 26.73 -8.04
C ARG A 497 9.93 26.76 -8.49
N VAL A 498 9.62 27.32 -9.66
CA VAL A 498 8.26 27.35 -10.21
C VAL A 498 7.71 25.93 -10.45
N VAL A 499 8.53 25.02 -11.00
CA VAL A 499 8.16 23.62 -11.24
C VAL A 499 7.82 22.92 -9.93
N ALA A 500 8.65 23.11 -8.89
CA ALA A 500 8.42 22.56 -7.55
C ALA A 500 7.15 23.15 -6.90
N GLU A 501 7.01 24.48 -6.84
CA GLU A 501 5.88 25.17 -6.20
C GLU A 501 4.53 24.82 -6.86
N ARG A 502 4.51 24.63 -8.18
CA ARG A 502 3.29 24.25 -8.92
C ARG A 502 3.01 22.75 -8.91
N GLY A 503 3.90 21.93 -8.36
CA GLY A 503 3.78 20.48 -8.39
C GLY A 503 3.80 19.89 -9.80
N ILE A 504 4.53 20.52 -10.73
CA ILE A 504 4.72 19.98 -12.08
C ILE A 504 5.74 18.84 -11.97
N ALA A 505 5.34 17.62 -12.30
CA ALA A 505 6.22 16.47 -12.14
C ALA A 505 7.27 16.38 -13.26
N VAL A 506 8.45 15.87 -12.94
CA VAL A 506 9.51 15.59 -13.92
C VAL A 506 9.66 14.08 -14.08
N GLU A 507 9.47 13.59 -15.30
CA GLU A 507 9.57 12.19 -15.67
C GLU A 507 10.99 11.88 -16.14
N LEU A 508 11.83 11.41 -15.22
CA LEU A 508 13.20 10.98 -15.52
C LEU A 508 13.20 9.54 -16.02
N CYS A 509 14.13 9.25 -16.93
CA CYS A 509 14.23 7.95 -17.61
C CYS A 509 15.69 7.47 -17.55
N PRO A 510 16.16 6.94 -16.40
CA PRO A 510 17.58 6.69 -16.10
C PRO A 510 18.40 6.03 -17.21
N TYR A 511 17.93 4.92 -17.77
CA TYR A 511 18.65 4.23 -18.84
C TYR A 511 18.69 5.04 -20.14
N ALA A 512 17.54 5.57 -20.58
CA ALA A 512 17.48 6.40 -21.78
C ALA A 512 18.38 7.65 -21.64
N ASN A 513 18.33 8.31 -20.49
CA ASN A 513 19.14 9.49 -20.21
C ASN A 513 20.63 9.17 -20.16
N LEU A 514 21.04 8.05 -19.54
CA LEU A 514 22.42 7.56 -19.60
C LEU A 514 22.86 7.28 -21.05
N GLN A 515 22.07 6.53 -21.80
CA GLN A 515 22.42 6.09 -23.15
C GLN A 515 22.48 7.27 -24.15
N ILE A 516 21.66 8.30 -23.94
CA ILE A 516 21.58 9.47 -24.82
C ILE A 516 22.59 10.55 -24.42
N LYS A 517 22.82 10.77 -23.11
CA LYS A 517 23.59 11.92 -22.60
C LYS A 517 24.89 11.56 -21.87
N GLY A 518 25.05 10.33 -21.39
CA GLY A 518 26.32 9.85 -20.83
C GLY A 518 26.59 10.37 -19.44
N PHE A 519 25.57 10.42 -18.56
CA PHE A 519 25.77 10.79 -17.17
C PHE A 519 26.76 9.82 -16.48
N PRO A 520 27.66 10.33 -15.62
CA PRO A 520 28.65 9.50 -14.94
C PRO A 520 27.98 8.50 -13.99
N LEU A 521 28.64 7.35 -13.80
CA LEU A 521 28.21 6.28 -12.89
C LEU A 521 29.22 6.14 -11.75
N ASP A 522 28.71 5.77 -10.58
CA ASP A 522 29.40 5.39 -9.35
C ASP A 522 30.19 6.53 -8.65
N GLU A 523 30.79 7.46 -9.39
CA GLU A 523 31.52 8.60 -8.84
C GLU A 523 31.24 9.89 -9.63
N GLU A 524 31.20 11.02 -8.91
CA GLU A 524 31.17 12.34 -9.53
C GLU A 524 32.53 12.61 -10.16
N GLN A 525 32.57 12.75 -11.48
CA GLN A 525 33.79 13.14 -12.18
C GLN A 525 33.89 14.66 -12.21
N GLU A 526 35.03 15.22 -11.81
CA GLU A 526 35.25 16.66 -11.78
C GLU A 526 35.02 17.28 -13.18
N GLY A 527 34.09 18.23 -13.27
CA GLY A 527 33.71 18.88 -14.53
C GLY A 527 32.63 18.17 -15.35
N SER A 528 32.13 17.00 -14.93
CA SER A 528 30.99 16.32 -15.55
C SER A 528 29.63 16.82 -15.01
N GLU A 529 28.58 16.76 -15.84
CA GLU A 529 27.22 17.06 -15.40
C GLU A 529 26.66 15.84 -14.64
N THR A 530 26.30 16.04 -13.37
CA THR A 530 25.70 15.00 -12.53
C THR A 530 24.25 14.74 -12.91
N TYR A 531 23.77 13.51 -12.73
CA TYR A 531 22.36 13.19 -12.97
C TYR A 531 21.44 14.00 -12.03
N PRO A 532 20.38 14.67 -12.53
CA PRO A 532 19.71 15.74 -11.78
C PRO A 532 18.78 15.27 -10.66
N LEU A 533 18.54 13.95 -10.52
CA LEU A 533 17.55 13.37 -9.61
C LEU A 533 17.66 13.90 -8.17
N ARG A 534 18.83 13.79 -7.52
CA ARG A 534 18.99 14.22 -6.12
C ARG A 534 18.81 15.73 -5.96
N GLY A 535 19.33 16.52 -6.90
CA GLY A 535 19.15 17.98 -6.91
C GLY A 535 17.67 18.38 -7.02
N TYR A 536 16.91 17.69 -7.86
CA TYR A 536 15.47 17.91 -8.01
C TYR A 536 14.68 17.50 -6.77
N LEU A 537 14.99 16.34 -6.17
CA LEU A 537 14.37 15.90 -4.92
C LEU A 537 14.64 16.89 -3.77
N ALA A 538 15.87 17.39 -3.65
CA ALA A 538 16.25 18.38 -2.65
C ALA A 538 15.55 19.73 -2.86
N ALA A 539 15.31 20.12 -4.13
CA ALA A 539 14.56 21.32 -4.49
C ALA A 539 13.03 21.17 -4.36
N GLY A 540 12.53 20.00 -3.94
CA GLY A 540 11.11 19.73 -3.77
C GLY A 540 10.35 19.44 -5.07
N VAL A 541 11.05 19.16 -6.18
CA VAL A 541 10.41 18.73 -7.43
C VAL A 541 9.86 17.33 -7.28
N ALA A 542 8.63 17.10 -7.75
CA ALA A 542 8.03 15.78 -7.83
C ALA A 542 8.66 14.98 -8.99
N VAL A 543 9.73 14.24 -8.70
CA VAL A 543 10.42 13.42 -9.70
C VAL A 543 9.82 12.01 -9.77
N THR A 544 9.56 11.53 -10.98
CA THR A 544 9.15 10.16 -11.26
C THR A 544 10.24 9.46 -12.07
N LEU A 545 10.37 8.14 -11.90
CA LEU A 545 11.35 7.32 -12.61
C LEU A 545 10.60 6.37 -13.54
N ASN A 546 11.02 6.28 -14.80
CA ASN A 546 10.27 5.67 -15.88
C ASN A 546 11.21 4.97 -16.86
N THR A 547 10.67 4.15 -17.76
CA THR A 547 11.45 3.37 -18.73
C THR A 547 11.75 4.08 -20.04
N ASP A 548 10.93 5.06 -20.43
CA ASP A 548 10.88 5.65 -21.77
C ASP A 548 10.59 4.60 -22.86
N ASN A 549 11.62 3.91 -23.34
CA ASN A 549 11.51 2.84 -24.34
C ASN A 549 12.09 1.53 -23.78
N LEU A 550 11.26 0.72 -23.12
CA LEU A 550 11.64 -0.57 -22.48
C LEU A 550 12.53 -1.45 -23.37
N GLY A 551 12.19 -1.55 -24.66
CA GLY A 551 12.91 -2.33 -25.65
C GLY A 551 14.19 -1.69 -26.12
N ILE A 552 14.13 -0.42 -26.50
CA ILE A 552 15.35 0.28 -26.95
C ILE A 552 16.39 0.24 -25.83
N SER A 553 16.00 0.68 -24.63
CA SER A 553 16.86 0.74 -23.45
C SER A 553 17.30 -0.61 -22.91
N GLN A 554 16.60 -1.70 -23.26
CA GLN A 554 16.78 -3.04 -22.67
C GLN A 554 16.78 -3.02 -21.13
N ALA A 555 15.86 -2.27 -20.55
CA ALA A 555 15.79 -2.07 -19.11
C ALA A 555 14.33 -2.01 -18.66
N SER A 556 14.00 -2.80 -17.63
CA SER A 556 12.72 -2.75 -16.93
C SER A 556 12.62 -1.49 -16.06
N LEU A 557 11.44 -1.24 -15.48
CA LEU A 557 11.29 -0.14 -14.52
C LEU A 557 12.11 -0.43 -13.26
N THR A 558 12.14 -1.67 -12.78
CA THR A 558 13.05 -2.09 -11.70
C THR A 558 14.50 -1.75 -12.03
N ASP A 559 14.98 -2.07 -13.24
CA ASP A 559 16.37 -1.75 -13.61
C ASP A 559 16.62 -0.24 -13.57
N ASN A 560 15.67 0.58 -14.06
CA ASN A 560 15.75 2.03 -13.97
C ASN A 560 15.82 2.54 -12.52
N LEU A 561 15.06 1.95 -11.60
CA LEU A 561 15.14 2.28 -10.17
C LEU A 561 16.51 1.91 -9.58
N LEU A 562 17.02 0.71 -9.87
CA LEU A 562 18.33 0.25 -9.38
C LEU A 562 19.49 1.07 -9.95
N LEU A 563 19.42 1.48 -11.22
CA LEU A 563 20.45 2.30 -11.86
C LEU A 563 20.64 3.65 -11.16
N THR A 564 19.62 4.16 -10.46
CA THR A 564 19.76 5.40 -9.70
C THR A 564 20.81 5.31 -8.59
N ALA A 565 21.08 4.14 -8.02
CA ALA A 565 22.18 3.98 -7.05
C ALA A 565 23.54 4.31 -7.66
N ARG A 566 23.72 4.04 -8.95
CA ARG A 566 24.95 4.33 -9.69
C ARG A 566 24.99 5.75 -10.21
N LEU A 567 23.87 6.26 -10.73
CA LEU A 567 23.77 7.64 -11.21
C LEU A 567 23.79 8.68 -10.08
N CYS A 568 23.41 8.26 -8.87
CA CYS A 568 23.29 9.11 -7.69
C CYS A 568 23.78 8.33 -6.45
N PRO A 569 25.11 8.15 -6.28
CA PRO A 569 25.67 7.46 -5.12
C PRO A 569 25.11 7.99 -3.80
N GLY A 570 24.69 7.06 -2.95
CA GLY A 570 24.06 7.37 -1.66
C GLY A 570 22.56 7.68 -1.71
N ILE A 571 21.88 7.60 -2.87
CA ILE A 571 20.42 7.64 -2.90
C ILE A 571 19.85 6.51 -2.02
N THR A 572 18.87 6.86 -1.20
CA THR A 572 18.29 5.96 -0.20
C THR A 572 17.12 5.18 -0.77
N ARG A 573 16.80 4.03 -0.16
CA ARG A 573 15.59 3.26 -0.48
C ARG A 573 14.32 4.10 -0.30
N LEU A 574 14.30 4.98 0.70
CA LEU A 574 13.20 5.89 0.97
C LEU A 574 13.01 6.92 -0.17
N GLU A 575 14.09 7.46 -0.72
CA GLU A 575 14.02 8.37 -1.86
C GLU A 575 13.50 7.66 -3.12
N VAL A 576 13.90 6.42 -3.37
CA VAL A 576 13.35 5.59 -4.46
C VAL A 576 11.85 5.32 -4.26
N LEU A 577 11.41 5.03 -3.03
CA LEU A 577 9.97 4.93 -2.73
C LEU A 577 9.24 6.26 -2.96
N LYS A 578 9.87 7.38 -2.60
CA LYS A 578 9.31 8.72 -2.77
C LYS A 578 9.04 9.02 -4.25
N THR A 579 9.90 8.58 -5.18
CA THR A 579 9.62 8.76 -6.62
C THR A 579 8.40 7.98 -7.10
N GLN A 580 8.12 6.80 -6.52
CA GLN A 580 6.89 6.04 -6.83
C GLN A 580 5.63 6.72 -6.27
N VAL A 581 5.74 7.34 -5.10
CA VAL A 581 4.67 8.16 -4.52
C VAL A 581 4.40 9.40 -5.36
N PHE A 582 5.45 10.10 -5.80
CA PHE A 582 5.31 11.22 -6.74
C PHE A 582 4.68 10.77 -8.06
N ALA A 583 5.03 9.58 -8.55
CA ALA A 583 4.39 9.03 -9.74
C ALA A 583 2.88 8.79 -9.53
N ALA A 584 2.45 8.20 -8.42
CA ALA A 584 1.02 8.06 -8.14
C ALA A 584 0.29 9.40 -7.95
N GLN A 585 0.95 10.41 -7.41
CA GLN A 585 0.40 11.77 -7.31
C GLN A 585 0.25 12.40 -8.70
N ALA A 586 1.29 12.30 -9.53
CA ALA A 586 1.36 12.88 -10.87
C ALA A 586 0.55 12.11 -11.93
N ALA A 587 0.15 10.87 -11.65
CA ALA A 587 -0.70 10.07 -12.51
C ALA A 587 -2.00 10.83 -12.89
N PHE A 588 -2.36 10.79 -14.16
CA PHE A 588 -3.61 11.32 -14.71
C PHE A 588 -4.77 10.32 -14.46
N ALA A 589 -4.91 9.97 -13.19
CA ALA A 589 -5.89 9.04 -12.67
C ALA A 589 -7.13 9.78 -12.13
N ASN A 590 -8.31 9.20 -12.36
CA ASN A 590 -9.54 9.61 -11.68
C ASN A 590 -9.51 9.22 -10.19
N GLN A 591 -10.52 9.62 -9.42
CA GLN A 591 -10.55 9.38 -7.97
C GLN A 591 -10.55 7.88 -7.60
N ALA A 592 -11.27 7.04 -8.36
CA ALA A 592 -11.35 5.60 -8.09
C ALA A 592 -10.01 4.90 -8.38
N GLU A 593 -9.41 5.21 -9.53
CA GLU A 593 -8.07 4.75 -9.92
C GLU A 593 -7.02 5.19 -8.90
N ARG A 594 -7.06 6.45 -8.47
CA ARG A 594 -6.15 6.99 -7.46
C ARG A 594 -6.29 6.27 -6.13
N LYS A 595 -7.52 6.00 -5.68
CA LYS A 595 -7.77 5.24 -4.44
C LYS A 595 -7.21 3.83 -4.52
N ALA A 596 -7.45 3.13 -5.64
CA ALA A 596 -6.93 1.78 -5.86
C ALA A 596 -5.39 1.78 -5.92
N LEU A 597 -4.80 2.75 -6.62
CA LEU A 597 -3.36 2.91 -6.73
C LEU A 597 -2.70 3.16 -5.37
N TRP A 598 -3.26 4.04 -4.54
CA TRP A 598 -2.75 4.26 -3.19
C TRP A 598 -2.83 3.01 -2.31
N ALA A 599 -3.92 2.23 -2.43
CA ALA A 599 -4.04 0.96 -1.72
C ALA A 599 -3.00 -0.07 -2.17
N ARG A 600 -2.61 -0.06 -3.45
CA ARG A 600 -1.52 -0.88 -3.98
C ARG A 600 -0.16 -0.39 -3.51
N LEU A 601 0.13 0.91 -3.60
CA LEU A 601 1.42 1.48 -3.15
C LEU A 601 1.66 1.30 -1.65
N ALA A 602 0.61 1.26 -0.83
CA ALA A 602 0.74 0.99 0.60
C ALA A 602 1.26 -0.42 0.92
N GLN A 603 1.27 -1.35 -0.05
CA GLN A 603 1.75 -2.72 0.08
C GLN A 603 3.25 -2.81 -0.18
N VAL A 604 4.05 -1.96 0.48
CA VAL A 604 5.51 -2.04 0.43
C VAL A 604 5.95 -3.35 1.09
N PRO A 605 6.75 -4.21 0.43
CA PRO A 605 7.29 -5.42 1.04
C PRO A 605 8.15 -5.07 2.25
N VAL A 606 7.89 -5.74 3.38
CA VAL A 606 8.70 -5.62 4.59
C VAL A 606 10.05 -6.30 4.33
N PRO A 607 11.19 -5.65 4.60
CA PRO A 607 12.50 -6.24 4.37
C PRO A 607 12.71 -7.50 5.22
N THR A 608 13.29 -8.54 4.63
CA THR A 608 13.64 -9.79 5.29
C THR A 608 14.91 -9.65 6.15
N ASP A 609 15.08 -10.52 7.16
CA ASP A 609 16.28 -10.50 8.03
C ASP A 609 17.61 -10.63 7.25
N THR A 610 17.59 -11.28 6.08
CA THR A 610 18.73 -11.38 5.16
C THR A 610 19.11 -10.04 4.53
N GLU A 611 18.13 -9.20 4.19
CA GLU A 611 18.34 -7.84 3.66
C GLU A 611 18.81 -6.88 4.76
N GLN A 612 18.54 -7.20 6.03
CA GLN A 612 18.94 -6.39 7.20
C GLN A 612 20.35 -6.71 7.72
N LYS A 613 20.75 -7.99 7.74
CA LYS A 613 22.06 -8.41 8.29
C LYS A 613 23.23 -7.93 7.42
N ASN A 614 23.08 -7.97 6.09
CA ASN A 614 24.15 -7.57 5.17
C ASN A 614 24.41 -6.05 5.16
N GLY A 615 23.41 -5.23 5.50
CA GLY A 615 23.59 -3.78 5.70
C GLY A 615 24.39 -3.42 6.96
N ASN A 616 24.31 -4.25 8.01
CA ASN A 616 25.12 -4.09 9.22
C ASN A 616 26.57 -4.59 9.03
N ASP A 617 26.79 -5.67 8.28
CA ASP A 617 28.13 -6.21 8.04
C ASP A 617 28.97 -5.31 7.11
N ALA A 618 28.33 -4.53 6.23
CA ALA A 618 29.02 -3.52 5.41
C ALA A 618 29.63 -2.37 6.24
N LYS A 619 29.13 -2.10 7.46
CA LYS A 619 29.75 -1.12 8.38
C LYS A 619 30.94 -1.69 9.15
N ALA A 620 31.13 -3.01 9.19
CA ALA A 620 32.25 -3.63 9.91
C ALA A 620 33.55 -3.71 9.09
N SER A 621 33.50 -3.48 7.77
CA SER A 621 34.65 -3.61 6.86
C SER A 621 35.29 -2.27 6.43
N HIS A 622 34.82 -1.13 6.96
CA HIS A 622 35.44 0.18 6.75
C HIS A 622 35.98 0.74 8.08
N GLN A 623 37.01 0.09 8.62
CA GLN A 623 38.01 0.76 9.44
C GLN A 623 39.27 0.94 8.58
N PRO A 624 39.78 2.18 8.41
CA PRO A 624 40.98 2.40 7.61
C PRO A 624 42.17 1.76 8.33
N ARG A 625 42.95 0.96 7.59
CA ARG A 625 44.32 0.61 7.95
C ARG A 625 45.29 1.60 7.34
#